data_AF-A0A517ZCH7-F1
#
_entry.id   AF-A0A517ZCH7-F1
#
_cell.length_a   1.000
_cell.length_b   1.000
_cell.length_c   1.000
_cell.angle_alpha   90.00
_cell.angle_beta   90.00
_cell.angle_gamma   90.00
#
_symmetry.space_group_name_H-M   'P 1'
#
loop_
_entity.id
_entity.type
_entity.pdbx_description
1 polymer ?
#
loop_
_entity_poly.entity_id
_entity_poly.type
_entity_poly.pdbx_seq_one_letter_code
_entity_poly.pdbx_strand_id
1 'polypeptide(L)'
;MKTVLSAICASALVVTVASAAEPILAPGYFAPTPSALNLKAAGTTKPNLYHAVQAPAVEPAPPAPAVPPKAYSAPPQPYAAPPVVHSAPAAPLYHNVKVKDPHHAHPCAVPTVIPVPDPCGGPGCVYIQICAPPCGPVDVRHRLLKTVIDYGDGYEVELRARRGMIIVDYDD
;
A
#
# COMPACT_ATOMS: atom_id res chain seq x y z
N MET A 1 -34.80 -58.11 4.19
CA MET A 1 -33.67 -58.30 3.24
C MET A 1 -33.44 -56.98 2.51
N LYS A 2 -32.17 -56.60 2.32
CA LYS A 2 -31.62 -55.33 1.79
C LYS A 2 -31.27 -54.27 2.84
N THR A 3 -30.23 -54.59 3.60
CA THR A 3 -29.26 -53.69 4.21
C THR A 3 -28.53 -52.92 3.11
N VAL A 4 -28.38 -51.59 3.27
CA VAL A 4 -27.44 -50.79 2.47
C VAL A 4 -26.48 -50.12 3.44
N LEU A 5 -25.26 -50.67 3.52
CA LEU A 5 -24.06 -50.03 4.07
C LEU A 5 -23.45 -49.15 2.97
N SER A 6 -23.12 -47.89 3.27
CA SER A 6 -22.09 -47.08 2.59
C SER A 6 -22.12 -45.67 3.19
N ALA A 7 -21.05 -44.97 3.58
CA ALA A 7 -19.63 -45.24 3.72
C ALA A 7 -19.13 -44.19 4.74
N ILE A 8 -18.38 -44.63 5.74
CA ILE A 8 -17.73 -43.74 6.70
C ILE A 8 -16.41 -43.29 6.04
N CYS A 9 -16.35 -42.04 5.59
CA CYS A 9 -15.09 -41.41 5.19
C CYS A 9 -14.24 -41.18 6.45
N ALA A 10 -13.34 -42.13 6.72
CA ALA A 10 -12.24 -41.95 7.65
C ALA A 10 -11.16 -41.07 6.99
N SER A 11 -11.22 -39.76 7.21
CA SER A 11 -10.10 -38.88 6.91
C SER A 11 -9.05 -39.03 8.01
N ALA A 12 -7.92 -39.64 7.65
CA ALA A 12 -6.78 -39.83 8.52
C ALA A 12 -6.24 -38.48 9.01
N LEU A 13 -6.28 -38.29 10.33
CA LEU A 13 -5.71 -37.16 11.03
C LEU A 13 -4.25 -37.51 11.34
N VAL A 14 -3.32 -37.01 10.53
CA VAL A 14 -1.88 -37.13 10.82
C VAL A 14 -1.50 -36.01 11.79
N VAL A 15 -1.40 -36.37 13.07
CA VAL A 15 -0.81 -35.53 14.12
C VAL A 15 0.70 -35.71 14.07
N THR A 16 1.43 -34.72 13.58
CA THR A 16 2.88 -34.61 13.79
C THR A 16 3.14 -33.70 14.99
N VAL A 17 3.31 -34.32 16.15
CA VAL A 17 3.92 -33.69 17.33
C VAL A 17 5.43 -33.64 17.13
N ALA A 18 5.97 -32.45 16.90
CA ALA A 18 7.42 -32.22 16.95
C ALA A 18 7.83 -31.93 18.41
N SER A 19 8.71 -32.81 18.88
CA SER A 19 9.22 -32.99 20.22
C SER A 19 9.98 -31.77 20.78
N ALA A 20 9.84 -31.61 22.09
CA ALA A 20 10.56 -30.66 22.93
C ALA A 20 12.08 -30.88 22.92
N ALA A 21 12.82 -29.77 23.03
CA ALA A 21 14.15 -29.71 23.63
C ALA A 21 14.28 -28.36 24.35
N GLU A 22 14.13 -28.36 25.67
CA GLU A 22 14.70 -27.33 26.54
C GLU A 22 16.20 -27.62 26.70
N PRO A 23 17.04 -26.58 26.90
CA PRO A 23 17.72 -26.53 28.19
C PRO A 23 17.92 -25.13 28.80
N ILE A 24 17.74 -25.10 30.11
CA ILE A 24 18.65 -24.54 31.14
C ILE A 24 18.64 -23.01 31.37
N LEU A 25 18.24 -22.69 32.62
CA LEU A 25 18.42 -21.44 33.35
C LEU A 25 19.83 -20.83 33.20
N ALA A 26 19.87 -19.51 33.08
CA ALA A 26 20.92 -18.70 33.70
C ALA A 26 20.29 -17.56 34.52
N PRO A 27 20.61 -17.42 35.83
CA PRO A 27 20.31 -16.23 36.62
C PRO A 27 21.50 -15.27 36.63
N GLY A 28 21.24 -13.97 36.43
CA GLY A 28 22.22 -12.89 36.60
C GLY A 28 21.76 -11.65 35.85
N TYR A 29 21.07 -10.70 36.47
CA TYR A 29 21.61 -9.51 37.16
C TYR A 29 22.47 -8.57 36.31
N PHE A 30 22.30 -7.28 36.62
CA PHE A 30 22.86 -6.05 36.02
C PHE A 30 22.18 -5.60 34.71
N ALA A 31 21.74 -4.36 34.51
CA ALA A 31 21.49 -3.14 35.30
C ALA A 31 20.91 -2.11 34.28
N PRO A 32 20.24 -1.03 34.69
CA PRO A 32 19.81 0.01 33.76
C PRO A 32 20.98 0.93 33.40
N THR A 33 21.20 1.18 32.11
CA THR A 33 22.06 2.28 31.66
C THR A 33 21.21 3.50 31.29
N PRO A 34 21.31 4.61 32.04
CA PRO A 34 20.84 5.91 31.59
C PRO A 34 21.89 6.58 30.69
N SER A 35 21.39 7.39 29.77
CA SER A 35 22.00 8.61 29.21
C SER A 35 23.36 8.49 28.51
N ALA A 36 23.34 8.72 27.20
CA ALA A 36 24.33 9.61 26.57
C ALA A 36 23.65 10.39 25.44
N LEU A 37 23.26 11.63 25.76
CA LEU A 37 23.15 12.71 24.80
C LEU A 37 24.44 12.74 23.97
N ASN A 38 24.33 12.57 22.65
CA ASN A 38 25.41 12.90 21.73
C ASN A 38 24.92 14.01 20.80
N LEU A 39 24.83 15.22 21.36
CA LEU A 39 25.04 16.42 20.56
C LEU A 39 26.53 16.47 20.24
N LYS A 40 26.89 16.24 18.98
CA LYS A 40 28.09 16.85 18.42
C LYS A 40 27.76 17.53 17.10
N ALA A 41 27.93 18.83 17.18
CA ALA A 41 27.71 19.82 16.16
C ALA A 41 28.72 19.73 15.01
N ALA A 42 28.39 20.52 14.00
CA ALA A 42 29.29 21.25 13.11
C ALA A 42 29.85 20.50 11.91
N GLY A 43 29.32 20.93 10.76
CA GLY A 43 30.13 21.34 9.62
C GLY A 43 30.34 20.25 8.58
N THR A 44 29.74 20.44 7.40
CA THR A 44 30.50 20.79 6.20
C THR A 44 29.50 21.08 5.08
N THR A 45 29.38 22.36 4.80
CA THR A 45 28.98 22.99 3.53
C THR A 45 29.45 22.14 2.35
N LYS A 46 28.51 21.60 1.55
CA LYS A 46 28.81 21.14 0.19
C LYS A 46 28.23 22.12 -0.82
N PRO A 47 28.98 22.37 -1.90
CA PRO A 47 28.91 23.60 -2.68
C PRO A 47 27.57 23.73 -3.40
N ASN A 48 27.06 24.96 -3.32
CA ASN A 48 26.14 25.58 -4.25
C ASN A 48 26.66 25.36 -5.68
N LEU A 49 26.19 24.29 -6.31
CA LEU A 49 26.32 24.06 -7.74
C LEU A 49 25.29 24.96 -8.40
N TYR A 50 25.73 26.16 -8.72
CA TYR A 50 25.09 27.05 -9.68
C TYR A 50 24.79 26.25 -10.95
N HIS A 51 23.53 25.82 -11.11
CA HIS A 51 23.03 25.52 -12.43
C HIS A 51 22.92 26.84 -13.18
N ALA A 52 23.56 26.87 -14.35
CA ALA A 52 23.56 28.00 -15.26
C ALA A 52 22.13 28.51 -15.48
N VAL A 53 21.96 29.82 -15.32
CA VAL A 53 20.81 30.58 -15.80
C VAL A 53 20.64 30.24 -17.28
N GLN A 54 19.62 29.46 -17.59
CA GLN A 54 19.22 29.18 -18.95
C GLN A 54 18.64 30.49 -19.51
N ALA A 55 19.29 31.03 -20.54
CA ALA A 55 18.84 32.22 -21.25
C ALA A 55 17.38 32.04 -21.70
N PRO A 56 16.58 33.12 -21.72
CA PRO A 56 15.19 33.07 -22.13
C PRO A 56 15.10 32.46 -23.53
N ALA A 57 14.31 31.39 -23.64
CA ALA A 57 13.94 30.82 -24.92
C ALA A 57 13.33 31.93 -25.78
N VAL A 58 13.86 32.10 -26.98
CA VAL A 58 13.29 32.93 -28.03
C VAL A 58 11.84 32.54 -28.20
N GLU A 59 10.93 33.44 -27.81
CA GLU A 59 9.50 33.35 -28.08
C GLU A 59 9.31 33.32 -29.61
N PRO A 60 8.80 32.20 -30.18
CA PRO A 60 8.49 32.15 -31.61
C PRO A 60 7.38 33.17 -31.91
N ALA A 61 7.59 33.95 -32.96
CA ALA A 61 6.62 34.92 -33.46
C ALA A 61 5.20 34.32 -33.53
N PRO A 62 4.15 35.11 -33.20
CA PRO A 62 2.77 34.63 -33.24
C PRO A 62 2.44 34.13 -34.65
N PRO A 63 1.88 32.92 -34.80
CA PRO A 63 1.41 32.45 -36.09
C PRO A 63 0.30 33.38 -36.61
N ALA A 64 0.35 33.67 -37.90
CA ALA A 64 -0.68 34.43 -38.61
C ALA A 64 -2.09 33.88 -38.31
N PRO A 65 -3.14 34.73 -38.31
CA PRO A 65 -4.51 34.30 -38.05
C PRO A 65 -4.89 33.19 -39.04
N ALA A 66 -5.05 31.98 -38.51
CA ALA A 66 -5.53 30.84 -39.26
C ALA A 66 -6.96 31.14 -39.70
N VAL A 67 -7.17 31.09 -41.02
CA VAL A 67 -8.51 31.07 -41.62
C VAL A 67 -9.31 29.96 -40.93
N PRO A 68 -10.52 30.24 -40.39
CA PRO A 68 -11.31 29.21 -39.74
C PRO A 68 -11.62 28.10 -40.75
N PRO A 69 -11.26 26.84 -40.46
CA PRO A 69 -11.69 25.73 -41.30
C PRO A 69 -13.21 25.71 -41.33
N LYS A 70 -13.80 25.64 -42.53
CA LYS A 70 -15.23 25.40 -42.70
C LYS A 70 -15.62 24.21 -41.84
N ALA A 71 -16.54 24.45 -40.91
CA ALA A 71 -17.13 23.41 -40.07
C ALA A 71 -17.86 22.42 -40.99
N TYR A 72 -17.19 21.32 -41.33
CA TYR A 72 -17.88 20.16 -41.87
C TYR A 72 -18.68 19.57 -40.73
N SER A 73 -19.99 19.76 -40.79
CA SER A 73 -20.95 19.08 -39.93
C SER A 73 -20.73 17.58 -40.09
N ALA A 74 -20.04 16.97 -39.13
CA ALA A 74 -19.88 15.52 -39.10
C ALA A 74 -21.29 14.90 -39.05
N PRO A 75 -21.56 13.86 -39.87
CA PRO A 75 -22.83 13.14 -39.77
C PRO A 75 -22.98 12.61 -38.33
N PRO A 76 -24.20 12.58 -37.77
CA PRO A 76 -24.44 12.11 -36.41
C PRO A 76 -23.85 10.71 -36.27
N GLN A 77 -22.77 10.59 -35.50
CA GLN A 77 -22.22 9.31 -35.10
C GLN A 77 -23.34 8.56 -34.36
N PRO A 78 -23.69 7.33 -34.75
CA PRO A 78 -24.57 6.50 -33.94
C PRO A 78 -23.98 6.45 -32.54
N TYR A 79 -24.75 6.88 -31.54
CA TYR A 79 -24.35 6.82 -30.14
C TYR A 79 -23.93 5.38 -29.84
N ALA A 80 -22.63 5.14 -29.77
CA ALA A 80 -22.11 3.89 -29.26
C ALA A 80 -22.63 3.79 -27.83
N ALA A 81 -23.44 2.76 -27.57
CA ALA A 81 -23.92 2.48 -26.22
C ALA A 81 -22.69 2.51 -25.29
N PRO A 82 -22.77 3.17 -24.12
CA PRO A 82 -21.67 3.20 -23.19
C PRO A 82 -21.21 1.75 -22.96
N PRO A 83 -19.89 1.49 -22.94
CA PRO A 83 -19.38 0.15 -22.72
C PRO A 83 -20.05 -0.40 -21.48
N VAL A 84 -20.69 -1.57 -21.61
CA VAL A 84 -21.29 -2.28 -20.48
C VAL A 84 -20.13 -2.58 -19.53
N VAL A 85 -19.97 -1.74 -18.51
CA VAL A 85 -18.94 -1.89 -17.50
C VAL A 85 -19.35 -3.12 -16.71
N HIS A 86 -18.76 -4.27 -17.06
CA HIS A 86 -18.96 -5.50 -16.31
C HIS A 86 -18.42 -5.21 -14.92
N SER A 87 -19.33 -5.07 -13.94
CA SER A 87 -18.96 -4.84 -12.55
C SER A 87 -18.10 -6.02 -12.12
N ALA A 88 -16.79 -5.79 -11.98
CA ALA A 88 -15.89 -6.80 -11.46
C ALA A 88 -16.45 -7.30 -10.13
N PRO A 89 -16.42 -8.61 -9.86
CA PRO A 89 -16.94 -9.16 -8.62
C PRO A 89 -16.25 -8.43 -7.44
N ALA A 90 -17.06 -7.85 -6.56
CA ALA A 90 -16.58 -7.17 -5.38
C ALA A 90 -15.79 -8.17 -4.53
N ALA A 91 -14.46 -8.08 -4.54
CA ALA A 91 -13.63 -8.90 -3.68
C ALA A 91 -13.99 -8.60 -2.22
N PRO A 92 -14.15 -9.62 -1.36
CA PRO A 92 -14.51 -9.39 0.03
C PRO A 92 -13.40 -8.60 0.74
N LEU A 93 -13.78 -7.48 1.34
CA LEU A 93 -12.85 -6.67 2.12
C LEU A 93 -12.59 -7.31 3.48
N TYR A 94 -11.34 -7.27 3.90
CA TYR A 94 -10.91 -7.71 5.20
C TYR A 94 -11.35 -6.71 6.28
N HIS A 95 -12.07 -7.18 7.28
CA HIS A 95 -12.76 -6.32 8.26
C HIS A 95 -11.93 -6.02 9.51
N ASN A 96 -10.91 -6.83 9.84
CA ASN A 96 -10.08 -6.64 11.04
C ASN A 96 -8.96 -5.63 10.80
N VAL A 97 -9.35 -4.38 10.54
CA VAL A 97 -8.45 -3.26 10.27
C VAL A 97 -8.54 -2.25 11.41
N LYS A 98 -7.38 -1.80 11.91
CA LYS A 98 -7.28 -0.75 12.92
C LYS A 98 -6.44 0.41 12.39
N VAL A 99 -7.03 1.60 12.35
CA VAL A 99 -6.29 2.83 12.02
C VAL A 99 -5.67 3.38 13.30
N LYS A 100 -4.36 3.63 13.30
CA LYS A 100 -3.64 4.13 14.48
C LYS A 100 -3.78 5.64 14.64
N ASP A 101 -3.48 6.40 13.58
CA ASP A 101 -3.48 7.87 13.59
C ASP A 101 -4.37 8.41 12.45
N PRO A 102 -5.71 8.40 12.61
CA PRO A 102 -6.64 8.80 11.54
C PRO A 102 -6.59 10.30 11.19
N HIS A 103 -5.96 11.12 12.03
CA HIS A 103 -5.81 12.57 11.82
C HIS A 103 -4.66 12.93 10.88
N HIS A 104 -3.73 11.99 10.62
CA HIS A 104 -2.70 12.12 9.59
C HIS A 104 -3.19 11.68 8.21
N ALA A 105 -4.45 11.27 8.07
CA ALA A 105 -5.00 10.96 6.75
C ALA A 105 -5.04 12.23 5.89
N HIS A 106 -4.58 12.13 4.64
CA HIS A 106 -4.51 13.27 3.74
C HIS A 106 -5.91 13.92 3.53
N PRO A 107 -6.04 15.26 3.51
CA PRO A 107 -7.35 15.92 3.43
C PRO A 107 -8.13 15.60 2.15
N CYS A 108 -7.42 15.29 1.07
CA CYS A 108 -8.01 14.87 -0.22
C CYS A 108 -7.99 13.34 -0.42
N ALA A 109 -7.90 12.55 0.64
CA ALA A 109 -7.79 11.10 0.51
C ALA A 109 -9.09 10.48 -0.02
N VAL A 110 -8.95 9.60 -1.02
CA VAL A 110 -10.02 8.83 -1.63
C VAL A 110 -9.89 7.37 -1.20
N PRO A 111 -11.01 6.69 -0.88
CA PRO A 111 -10.95 5.28 -0.51
C PRO A 111 -10.41 4.42 -1.66
N THR A 112 -9.31 3.72 -1.40
CA THR A 112 -8.59 2.89 -2.37
C THR A 112 -8.45 1.48 -1.81
N VAL A 113 -8.79 0.48 -2.64
CA VAL A 113 -8.69 -0.93 -2.26
C VAL A 113 -7.31 -1.45 -2.68
N ILE A 114 -6.56 -2.03 -1.74
CA ILE A 114 -5.22 -2.55 -1.98
C ILE A 114 -5.09 -4.00 -1.51
N PRO A 115 -4.27 -4.83 -2.19
CA PRO A 115 -3.92 -6.16 -1.72
C PRO A 115 -2.81 -6.08 -0.65
N VAL A 116 -2.95 -6.85 0.42
CA VAL A 116 -1.98 -6.94 1.54
C VAL A 116 -1.77 -8.40 1.89
N PRO A 117 -0.55 -8.83 2.28
CA PRO A 117 -0.32 -10.19 2.78
C PRO A 117 -1.31 -10.57 3.89
N ASP A 118 -1.80 -11.81 3.87
CA ASP A 118 -2.75 -12.30 4.87
C ASP A 118 -2.16 -12.18 6.29
N PRO A 119 -2.78 -11.42 7.21
CA PRO A 119 -2.29 -11.25 8.57
C PRO A 119 -2.37 -12.54 9.41
N CYS A 120 -3.06 -13.58 8.92
CA CYS A 120 -3.10 -14.92 9.52
C CYS A 120 -1.94 -15.82 9.06
N GLY A 121 -1.07 -15.34 8.15
CA GLY A 121 0.09 -16.10 7.66
C GLY A 121 -0.24 -17.15 6.58
N GLY A 122 -1.43 -17.09 5.99
CA GLY A 122 -1.76 -17.90 4.81
C GLY A 122 -0.97 -17.46 3.57
N PRO A 123 -0.87 -18.31 2.54
CA PRO A 123 -0.16 -18.00 1.29
C PRO A 123 -0.89 -16.97 0.39
N GLY A 124 -1.91 -16.28 0.91
CA GLY A 124 -2.79 -15.39 0.16
C GLY A 124 -2.59 -13.91 0.47
N CYS A 125 -3.26 -13.08 -0.32
CA CYS A 125 -3.47 -11.67 -0.01
C CYS A 125 -4.92 -11.45 0.41
N VAL A 126 -5.12 -10.50 1.31
CA VAL A 126 -6.43 -9.97 1.66
C VAL A 126 -6.56 -8.55 1.11
N TYR A 127 -7.78 -8.13 0.78
CA TYR A 127 -8.03 -6.78 0.29
C TYR A 127 -8.51 -5.90 1.43
N ILE A 128 -7.87 -4.74 1.61
CA ILE A 128 -8.32 -3.71 2.56
C ILE A 128 -8.62 -2.42 1.82
N GLN A 129 -9.43 -1.58 2.45
CA GLN A 129 -9.70 -0.22 1.99
C GLN A 129 -8.90 0.76 2.85
N ILE A 130 -8.06 1.58 2.21
CA ILE A 130 -7.30 2.67 2.84
C ILE A 130 -7.72 4.01 2.25
N CYS A 131 -7.38 5.11 2.92
CA CYS A 131 -7.57 6.46 2.39
C CYS A 131 -6.22 6.96 1.86
N ALA A 132 -6.11 7.12 0.54
CA ALA A 132 -4.90 7.60 -0.11
C ALA A 132 -5.21 8.77 -1.04
N PRO A 133 -4.27 9.70 -1.28
CA PRO A 133 -4.46 10.74 -2.28
C PRO A 133 -4.75 10.13 -3.66
N PRO A 134 -5.43 10.86 -4.57
CA PRO A 134 -5.75 10.37 -5.92
C PRO A 134 -4.53 10.33 -6.86
N CYS A 135 -3.32 10.20 -6.31
CA CYS A 135 -2.10 9.90 -7.04
C CYS A 135 -1.80 8.39 -6.95
N GLY A 136 -1.07 7.88 -7.94
CA GLY A 136 -0.53 6.52 -7.84
C GLY A 136 0.57 6.45 -6.79
N PRO A 137 0.83 5.28 -6.20
CA PRO A 137 1.97 5.10 -5.32
C PRO A 137 3.29 5.32 -6.09
N VAL A 138 4.22 6.04 -5.48
CA VAL A 138 5.58 6.28 -5.99
C VAL A 138 6.45 5.04 -5.76
N ASP A 139 6.39 4.46 -4.57
CA ASP A 139 7.14 3.25 -4.20
C ASP A 139 6.29 2.35 -3.28
N VAL A 140 6.46 1.03 -3.43
CA VAL A 140 5.79 0.03 -2.61
C VAL A 140 6.82 -0.96 -2.10
N ARG A 141 7.03 -0.96 -0.78
CA ARG A 141 8.03 -1.77 -0.10
C ARG A 141 7.35 -2.83 0.76
N HIS A 142 7.52 -4.09 0.39
CA HIS A 142 7.03 -5.22 1.17
C HIS A 142 8.13 -5.82 2.05
N ARG A 143 7.82 -6.08 3.32
CA ARG A 143 8.69 -6.73 4.31
C ARG A 143 7.88 -7.68 5.18
N LEU A 144 7.86 -8.97 4.86
CA LEU A 144 7.16 -10.02 5.64
C LEU A 144 5.73 -9.64 6.07
N LEU A 145 5.57 -8.98 7.22
CA LEU A 145 4.30 -8.53 7.80
C LEU A 145 4.09 -7.01 7.78
N LYS A 146 4.96 -6.27 7.10
CA LYS A 146 4.95 -4.82 6.93
C LYS A 146 4.89 -4.49 5.44
N THR A 147 3.94 -3.66 5.03
CA THR A 147 3.92 -3.06 3.69
C THR A 147 3.94 -1.55 3.86
N VAL A 148 4.82 -0.89 3.13
CA VAL A 148 4.96 0.57 3.12
C VAL A 148 4.62 1.05 1.73
N ILE A 149 3.73 2.02 1.64
CA ILE A 149 3.31 2.64 0.38
C ILE A 149 3.63 4.12 0.46
N ASP A 150 4.56 4.56 -0.37
CA ASP A 150 4.95 5.96 -0.50
C ASP A 150 4.12 6.60 -1.62
N TYR A 151 3.40 7.68 -1.32
CA TYR A 151 2.58 8.43 -2.30
C TYR A 151 3.25 9.73 -2.75
N GLY A 152 4.48 10.01 -2.31
CA GLY A 152 5.16 11.27 -2.53
C GLY A 152 4.75 12.35 -1.52
N ASP A 153 5.43 13.49 -1.60
CA ASP A 153 5.14 14.69 -0.80
C ASP A 153 5.16 14.46 0.73
N GLY A 154 5.94 13.48 1.20
CA GLY A 154 6.05 13.12 2.63
C GLY A 154 5.01 12.09 3.09
N TYR A 155 3.97 11.84 2.30
CA TYR A 155 2.87 10.96 2.70
C TYR A 155 3.22 9.47 2.53
N GLU A 156 3.33 8.76 3.64
CA GLU A 156 3.59 7.32 3.70
C GLU A 156 2.43 6.60 4.40
N VAL A 157 1.94 5.50 3.80
CA VAL A 157 0.98 4.60 4.46
C VAL A 157 1.71 3.33 4.87
N GLU A 158 1.81 3.11 6.18
CA GLU A 158 2.40 1.92 6.74
C GLU A 158 1.32 0.91 7.19
N LEU A 159 1.40 -0.30 6.66
CA LEU A 159 0.51 -1.41 6.94
C LEU A 159 1.27 -2.48 7.72
N ARG A 160 0.85 -2.78 8.95
CA ARG A 160 1.45 -3.83 9.79
C ARG A 160 0.43 -4.91 10.11
N ALA A 161 0.71 -6.15 9.72
CA ALA A 161 -0.02 -7.31 10.19
C ALA A 161 0.44 -7.70 11.60
N ARG A 162 -0.48 -7.73 12.57
CA ARG A 162 -0.20 -8.11 13.96
C ARG A 162 -1.36 -8.91 14.55
N ARG A 163 -1.13 -10.16 14.93
CA ARG A 163 -2.11 -11.05 15.59
C ARG A 163 -3.45 -11.16 14.84
N GLY A 164 -3.42 -11.35 13.51
CA GLY A 164 -4.65 -11.46 12.72
C GLY A 164 -5.43 -10.14 12.59
N MET A 165 -4.74 -9.01 12.68
CA MET A 165 -5.29 -7.66 12.45
C MET A 165 -4.30 -6.88 11.59
N ILE A 166 -4.83 -6.04 10.70
CA ILE A 166 -4.02 -5.08 9.93
C ILE A 166 -4.09 -3.73 10.62
N ILE A 167 -2.94 -3.18 10.99
CA ILE A 167 -2.81 -1.84 11.54
C ILE A 167 -2.39 -0.91 10.40
N VAL A 168 -3.17 0.14 10.18
CA VAL A 168 -2.89 1.20 9.20
C VAL A 168 -2.38 2.43 9.95
N ASP A 169 -1.19 2.87 9.61
CA ASP A 169 -0.53 4.07 10.15
C ASP A 169 -0.33 5.06 8.99
N TYR A 170 -0.82 6.28 9.15
CA TYR A 170 -0.63 7.36 8.18
C TYR A 170 0.47 8.29 8.70
N ASP A 171 1.49 8.52 7.88
CA ASP A 171 2.63 9.42 8.15
C ASP A 171 2.60 10.58 7.14
N ASP A 172 2.85 11.80 7.62
CA ASP A 172 2.81 13.10 6.89
C ASP A 172 4.21 13.73 6.86
#